data_AF-A0A1X4ICK9-F1
#
_entry.id   AF-A0A1X4ICK9-F1
#
_cell.length_a   1.000
_cell.length_b   1.000
_cell.length_c   1.000
_cell.angle_alpha   90.00
_cell.angle_beta   90.00
_cell.angle_gamma   90.00
#
_symmetry.space_group_name_H-M   'P 1'
#
loop_
_entity.id
_entity.type
_entity.pdbx_description
1 polymer ?
#
loop_
_entity_poly.entity_id
_entity_poly.type
_entity_poly.pdbx_seq_one_letter_code
_entity_poly.pdbx_strand_id
1 'polypeptide(L)' 'AWALGVSQGTLDPRTPPVWQGPVAQVLDPGEDLAVGQAVRQQYVSVREQTHPGAFRA' A
#
# COMPACT_ATOMS: atom_id res chain seq x y z
N ALA A 1 3.60 -23.34 -3.41
CA ALA A 1 3.13 -22.34 -4.40
C ALA A 1 1.97 -22.93 -5.18
N TRP A 2 0.77 -22.35 -5.09
CA TRP A 2 -0.46 -22.91 -5.71
C TRP A 2 -0.38 -22.98 -7.24
N ALA A 3 0.11 -21.91 -7.89
CA ALA A 3 0.26 -21.87 -9.35
C ALA A 3 1.15 -23.00 -9.91
N LEU A 4 2.20 -23.39 -9.17
CA LEU A 4 3.07 -24.51 -9.54
C LEU A 4 2.34 -25.87 -9.43
N GLY A 5 1.50 -26.06 -8.41
CA GLY A 5 0.73 -27.30 -8.28
C GLY A 5 -0.36 -27.43 -9.35
N VAL A 6 -0.97 -26.32 -9.76
CA VAL A 6 -1.88 -26.29 -10.93
C VAL A 6 -1.14 -26.67 -12.20
N SER A 7 0.05 -26.11 -12.45
CA SER A 7 0.83 -26.44 -13.64
C SER A 7 1.32 -27.89 -13.66
N GLN A 8 1.49 -28.51 -12.49
CA GLN A 8 1.88 -29.91 -12.33
C GLN A 8 0.69 -30.88 -12.28
N GLY A 9 -0.55 -30.39 -12.35
CA GLY A 9 -1.77 -31.21 -12.28
C GLY A 9 -2.05 -31.79 -10.89
N THR A 10 -1.41 -31.28 -9.85
CA THR A 10 -1.55 -31.74 -8.46
C THR A 10 -2.56 -30.93 -7.65
N LEU A 11 -3.00 -29.78 -8.16
CA LEU A 11 -3.99 -28.88 -7.53
C LEU A 11 -5.04 -28.42 -8.54
N ASP A 12 -6.28 -28.20 -8.06
CA ASP A 12 -7.38 -27.68 -8.87
C ASP A 12 -7.25 -26.15 -9.08
N PRO A 13 -7.24 -25.65 -10.33
CA PRO A 13 -7.22 -24.22 -10.64
C PRO A 13 -8.46 -23.45 -10.18
N ARG A 14 -9.58 -24.12 -9.91
CA ARG A 14 -10.81 -23.47 -9.39
C ARG A 14 -10.86 -23.38 -7.87
N THR A 15 -9.88 -23.99 -7.19
CA THR A 15 -9.83 -24.03 -5.73
C THR A 15 -8.52 -23.37 -5.28
N PRO A 16 -8.45 -22.03 -5.26
CA PRO A 16 -7.32 -21.34 -4.68
C PRO A 16 -7.22 -21.67 -3.18
N PRO A 17 -5.99 -21.67 -2.61
CA PRO A 17 -5.84 -21.88 -1.19
C PRO A 17 -6.56 -20.77 -0.43
N VAL A 18 -7.22 -21.13 0.68
CA VAL A 18 -7.74 -20.15 1.62
C VAL A 18 -6.54 -19.46 2.27
N TRP A 19 -6.22 -18.25 1.82
CA TRP A 19 -5.27 -17.41 2.52
C TRP A 19 -5.91 -16.96 3.82
N GLN A 20 -5.24 -17.24 4.93
CA GLN A 20 -5.61 -16.63 6.20
C GLN A 20 -5.58 -15.12 6.01
N GLY A 21 -6.63 -14.43 6.47
CA GLY A 21 -6.67 -12.98 6.43
C GLY A 21 -5.40 -12.41 7.08
N PRO A 22 -4.85 -11.29 6.58
CA PRO A 22 -3.69 -10.68 7.20
C PRO A 22 -4.02 -10.37 8.67
N VAL A 23 -3.04 -10.57 9.56
CA VAL A 23 -3.13 -10.01 10.90
C VAL A 23 -3.09 -8.49 10.72
N ALA A 24 -4.26 -7.87 10.75
CA ALA A 24 -4.41 -6.43 10.63
C ALA A 24 -4.38 -5.81 12.02
N GLN A 25 -3.62 -4.73 12.15
CA GLN A 25 -3.64 -3.88 13.34
C GLN A 25 -4.15 -2.51 12.92
N VAL A 26 -5.14 -2.01 13.64
CA VAL A 26 -5.52 -0.59 13.57
C VAL A 26 -4.52 0.18 14.41
N LEU A 27 -3.78 1.10 13.78
CA LEU A 27 -2.84 1.98 14.45
C LEU A 27 -3.50 3.34 14.68
N ASP A 28 -3.44 3.83 15.92
CA ASP A 28 -3.80 5.20 16.22
C ASP A 28 -2.65 6.13 15.81
N PRO A 29 -2.91 7.17 15.00
CA PRO A 29 -1.87 8.11 14.59
C PRO A 29 -1.22 8.90 15.73
N GLY A 30 -1.87 8.97 16.90
CA GLY A 30 -1.37 9.69 18.06
C GLY A 30 -1.22 11.20 17.86
N GLU A 31 -0.54 11.84 18.80
CA GLU A 31 -0.33 13.30 18.86
C GLU A 31 0.55 13.81 17.69
N ASP A 32 1.44 12.96 17.19
CA ASP A 32 2.37 13.29 16.10
C ASP A 32 1.68 13.42 14.73
N LEU A 33 0.39 13.06 14.60
CA LEU A 33 -0.35 13.18 13.35
C LEU A 33 -0.29 14.61 12.80
N ALA A 34 -0.47 15.62 13.66
CA ALA A 34 -0.45 17.02 13.26
C ALA A 34 0.91 17.43 12.70
N VAL A 35 1.99 17.01 13.36
CA VAL A 35 3.37 17.26 12.92
C VAL A 35 3.63 16.55 11.58
N GLY A 36 3.24 15.28 11.47
CA GLY A 36 3.39 14.51 10.23
C GLY A 36 2.59 15.12 9.08
N GLN A 37 1.41 15.68 9.32
CA GLN A 37 0.65 16.41 8.31
C GLN A 37 1.39 17.68 7.88
N ALA A 38 1.89 18.49 8.82
CA ALA A 38 2.64 19.71 8.51
C ALA A 38 3.87 19.43 7.64
N VAL A 39 4.64 18.38 7.94
CA VAL A 39 5.81 17.97 7.14
C VAL A 39 5.40 17.60 5.70
N ARG A 40 4.33 16.83 5.54
CA ARG A 40 3.83 16.46 4.20
C ARG A 40 3.35 17.68 3.42
N GLN A 41 2.68 18.64 4.08
CA GLN A 41 2.24 19.89 3.46
C GLN A 41 3.43 20.75 3.02
N GLN A 42 4.46 20.86 3.87
CA GLN A 42 5.69 21.56 3.51
C GLN A 42 6.37 20.93 2.30
N TYR A 43 6.49 19.59 2.27
CA TYR A 43 7.05 18.88 1.12
C TYR A 43 6.27 19.16 -0.17
N VAL A 44 4.93 19.10 -0.13
CA VAL A 44 4.08 19.42 -1.28
C VAL A 44 4.36 20.85 -1.76
N SER A 45 4.39 21.82 -0.85
CA SER A 45 4.66 23.22 -1.20
C SER A 45 6.01 23.39 -1.91
N VAL A 46 7.09 22.80 -1.38
CA VAL A 46 8.43 22.88 -1.98
C VAL A 46 8.46 22.18 -3.35
N ARG A 47 7.82 21.01 -3.46
CA ARG A 47 7.75 20.24 -4.71
C ARG A 47 7.05 21.02 -5.82
N GLU A 48 5.91 21.65 -5.54
CA GLU A 48 5.17 22.44 -6.53
C GLU A 48 5.96 23.69 -6.97
N GLN A 49 6.70 24.32 -6.05
CA GLN A 49 7.58 25.44 -6.38
C GLN A 49 8.77 25.02 -7.25
N THR A 50 9.36 23.85 -6.96
CA THR A 50 10.56 23.37 -7.64
C THR A 50 10.24 22.78 -9.02
N HIS A 51 9.09 22.11 -9.15
CA HIS A 51 8.69 21.42 -10.36
C HIS A 51 7.26 21.82 -10.82
N PRO A 52 7.07 23.06 -11.29
CA PRO A 52 5.74 23.54 -11.67
C PRO A 52 5.11 22.67 -12.77
N GLY A 53 3.90 22.17 -12.50
CA GLY A 53 3.11 21.41 -13.46
C GLY A 53 3.49 19.93 -13.63
N ALA A 54 4.51 19.44 -12.93
CA ALA A 54 4.96 18.04 -13.02
C ALA A 54 3.96 17.03 -12.43
N PHE A 55 3.06 17.47 -11.53
CA PHE A 55 2.15 16.59 -10.77
C PHE A 55 0.67 16.89 -11.01
N ARG A 56 0.29 17.32 -12.22
CA ARG A 56 -1.13 17.46 -12.59
C ARG A 56 -1.83 16.10 -12.63
N ALA A 57 -3.09 16.07 -12.15
CA ALA A 57 -3.97 14.91 -12.16
C ALA A 57 -4.46 14.54 -13.57
#